data_AF-A0A0G3BJD4-F1
#
_entry.id   AF-A0A0G3BJD4-F1
#
_cell.length_a   1.000
_cell.length_b   1.000
_cell.length_c   1.000
_cell.angle_alpha   90.00
_cell.angle_beta   90.00
_cell.angle_gamma   90.00
#
_symmetry.space_group_name_H-M   'P 1'
#
loop_
_entity.id
_entity.type
_entity.pdbx_description
1 polymer ?
#
loop_
_entity_poly.entity_id
_entity_poly.type
_entity_poly.pdbx_seq_one_letter_code
_entity_poly.pdbx_strand_id
1 'polypeptide(L)'
;WTEIGEKFDLVKLAEVGKQGVDLLLSDSTNSEVEGNTPSGAKVVKRLENIITEATGRVIITSFASNVYRLKKVIEIAKKTDKKIVLLGSSLLKMMKAIQKASLWKIDNSIFLKAVNIAKTPNNELIIFCTGSQGEEKAVLSRLAHENYPDWKVEAGDSIILTSSPIMDNRFNVELISNKLLSLGAKVYENNKDDLLHAS
;
A
#
# COMPACT_ATOMS: atom_id res chain seq x y z
N TRP A 1 7.97 6.20 -18.54
CA TRP A 1 8.42 6.17 -17.14
C TRP A 1 7.97 7.47 -16.50
N THR A 2 6.99 7.43 -15.59
CA THR A 2 6.55 8.63 -14.85
C THR A 2 6.70 8.30 -13.38
N GLU A 3 7.78 8.83 -12.82
CA GLU A 3 8.08 8.70 -11.40
C GLU A 3 7.06 9.47 -10.61
N ILE A 4 6.60 8.84 -9.54
CA ILE A 4 5.88 9.51 -8.51
C ILE A 4 6.93 9.73 -7.41
N GLY A 5 7.62 10.88 -7.42
CA GLY A 5 8.76 11.14 -6.54
C GLY A 5 9.75 12.16 -7.11
N GLU A 6 10.92 12.27 -6.48
CA GLU A 6 12.08 12.90 -7.11
C GLU A 6 12.47 12.10 -8.35
N LYS A 7 12.86 12.80 -9.42
CA LYS A 7 13.20 12.16 -10.68
C LYS A 7 14.59 11.57 -10.63
N PHE A 8 14.77 10.39 -11.22
CA PHE A 8 16.08 9.82 -11.46
C PHE A 8 16.91 10.74 -12.34
N ASP A 9 18.15 11.02 -11.92
CA ASP A 9 19.03 11.93 -12.63
C ASP A 9 19.77 11.21 -13.77
N LEU A 10 19.06 11.08 -14.90
CA LEU A 10 19.62 10.52 -16.13
C LEU A 10 20.79 11.33 -16.68
N VAL A 11 20.78 12.65 -16.47
CA VAL A 11 21.87 13.53 -16.93
C VAL A 11 23.13 13.19 -16.16
N LYS A 12 23.02 13.05 -14.83
CA LYS A 12 24.15 12.70 -13.99
C LYS A 12 24.71 11.32 -14.30
N LEU A 13 23.83 10.33 -14.53
CA LEU A 13 24.26 9.00 -14.94
C LEU A 13 25.05 9.04 -16.26
N ALA A 14 24.58 9.82 -17.25
CA ALA A 14 25.28 9.98 -18.52
C ALA A 14 26.61 10.72 -18.38
N GLU A 15 26.70 11.73 -17.51
CA GLU A 15 27.96 12.40 -17.18
C GLU A 15 29.00 11.43 -16.59
N VAL A 16 28.59 10.59 -15.64
CA VAL A 16 29.48 9.58 -15.05
C VAL A 16 29.94 8.59 -16.12
N GLY A 17 29.04 8.13 -16.99
CA GLY A 17 29.41 7.26 -18.12
C GLY A 17 30.44 7.89 -19.06
N LYS A 18 30.36 9.21 -19.30
CA LYS A 18 31.34 9.94 -20.13
C LYS A 18 32.71 10.09 -19.48
N GLN A 19 32.81 10.01 -18.16
CA GLN A 19 34.08 10.10 -17.43
C GLN A 19 34.90 8.81 -17.49
N GLY A 20 34.30 7.71 -17.98
CA GLY A 20 34.90 6.38 -17.97
C GLY A 20 34.51 5.62 -16.69
N VAL A 21 34.04 4.38 -16.85
CA VAL A 21 33.59 3.52 -15.75
C VAL A 21 34.23 2.14 -15.93
N ASP A 22 35.10 1.75 -15.00
CA ASP A 22 35.79 0.45 -15.03
C ASP A 22 34.89 -0.72 -14.60
N LEU A 23 33.94 -0.46 -13.69
CA LEU A 23 33.03 -1.47 -13.15
C LEU A 23 31.65 -0.86 -12.87
N LEU A 24 30.60 -1.49 -13.40
CA LEU A 24 29.20 -1.21 -13.07
C LEU A 24 28.61 -2.38 -12.28
N LEU A 25 28.10 -2.10 -11.08
CA LEU A 25 27.27 -3.03 -10.33
C LEU A 25 25.80 -2.64 -10.53
N SER A 26 25.03 -3.53 -11.14
CA SER A 26 23.62 -3.28 -11.50
C SER A 26 22.68 -4.24 -10.78
N ASP A 27 21.55 -3.73 -10.32
CA ASP A 27 20.49 -4.53 -9.70
C ASP A 27 19.89 -5.51 -10.73
N SER A 28 19.90 -6.80 -10.38
CA SER A 28 19.44 -7.88 -11.26
C SER A 28 18.12 -8.51 -10.80
N THR A 29 17.44 -7.95 -9.79
CA THR A 29 16.25 -8.56 -9.16
C THR A 29 15.14 -8.88 -10.17
N ASN A 30 14.94 -8.04 -11.19
CA ASN A 30 13.91 -8.21 -12.22
C ASN A 30 14.49 -8.39 -13.63
N SER A 31 15.73 -8.84 -13.78
CA SER A 31 16.37 -8.95 -15.10
C SER A 31 15.70 -9.97 -16.03
N GLU A 32 14.98 -10.95 -15.47
CA GLU A 32 14.23 -11.97 -16.22
C GLU A 32 12.83 -11.50 -16.68
N VAL A 33 12.38 -10.32 -16.24
CA VAL A 33 11.06 -9.78 -16.60
C VAL A 33 11.20 -8.83 -17.79
N GLU A 34 10.65 -9.24 -18.94
CA GLU A 34 10.68 -8.42 -20.14
C GLU A 34 9.84 -7.13 -20.02
N GLY A 35 10.25 -6.11 -20.78
CA GLY A 35 9.53 -4.85 -20.90
C GLY A 35 9.95 -3.81 -19.87
N ASN A 36 9.01 -2.96 -19.47
CA ASN A 36 9.26 -1.85 -18.55
C ASN A 36 8.30 -1.90 -17.37
N THR A 37 8.78 -1.54 -16.19
CA THR A 37 7.94 -1.36 -15.01
C THR A 37 6.81 -0.36 -15.31
N PRO A 38 5.55 -0.72 -15.01
CA PRO A 38 4.43 0.20 -15.13
C PRO A 38 4.65 1.48 -14.32
N SER A 39 4.18 2.62 -14.83
CA SER A 39 4.28 3.86 -14.05
C SER A 39 3.46 3.75 -12.78
N GLY A 40 4.07 4.12 -11.67
CA GLY A 40 3.36 4.24 -10.40
C GLY A 40 2.16 5.21 -10.46
N ALA A 41 2.15 6.20 -11.36
CA ALA A 41 1.00 7.08 -11.54
C ALA A 41 -0.27 6.31 -11.92
N LYS A 42 -0.14 5.21 -12.68
CA LYS A 42 -1.25 4.32 -13.00
C LYS A 42 -1.75 3.58 -11.74
N VAL A 43 -0.84 3.11 -10.88
CA VAL A 43 -1.18 2.50 -9.59
C VAL A 43 -1.96 3.50 -8.72
N VAL A 44 -1.48 4.74 -8.59
CA VAL A 44 -2.15 5.78 -7.81
C VAL A 44 -3.55 6.08 -8.34
N LYS A 45 -3.69 6.22 -9.66
CA LYS A 45 -4.99 6.45 -10.30
C LYS A 45 -5.95 5.30 -10.03
N ARG A 46 -5.47 4.05 -10.08
CA ARG A 46 -6.31 2.90 -9.79
C ARG A 46 -6.75 2.86 -8.32
N LEU A 47 -5.85 3.16 -7.39
CA LEU A 47 -6.18 3.30 -5.97
C LEU A 47 -7.23 4.39 -5.74
N GLU A 48 -7.08 5.55 -6.39
CA GLU A 48 -8.03 6.66 -6.30
C GLU A 48 -9.43 6.26 -6.78
N ASN A 49 -9.52 5.52 -7.89
CA ASN A 49 -10.80 4.99 -8.39
C ASN A 49 -11.46 4.06 -7.37
N ILE A 50 -10.74 3.06 -6.85
CA ILE A 50 -11.29 2.10 -5.87
C ILE A 50 -11.75 2.83 -4.60
N ILE A 51 -10.93 3.76 -4.09
CA ILE A 51 -11.26 4.50 -2.87
C ILE A 51 -12.50 5.38 -3.07
N THR A 52 -12.66 5.96 -4.26
CA THR A 52 -13.79 6.83 -4.58
C THR A 52 -15.09 6.04 -4.76
N GLU A 53 -15.02 4.86 -5.40
CA GLU A 53 -16.18 4.01 -5.68
C GLU A 53 -16.62 3.16 -4.47
N ALA A 54 -15.78 3.01 -3.46
CA ALA A 54 -16.06 2.20 -2.29
C ALA A 54 -17.20 2.78 -1.44
N THR A 55 -18.24 1.96 -1.24
CA THR A 55 -19.40 2.26 -0.39
C THR A 55 -19.19 1.89 1.07
N GLY A 56 -18.30 0.92 1.35
CA GLY A 56 -17.88 0.50 2.69
C GLY A 56 -16.53 1.08 3.09
N ARG A 57 -15.87 0.46 4.09
CA ARG A 57 -14.51 0.84 4.48
C ARG A 57 -13.54 0.40 3.40
N VAL A 58 -12.46 1.16 3.24
CA VAL A 58 -11.35 0.77 2.37
C VAL A 58 -10.17 0.31 3.22
N ILE A 59 -9.78 -0.96 3.09
CA ILE A 59 -8.65 -1.54 3.82
C ILE A 59 -7.50 -1.73 2.83
N ILE A 60 -6.40 -1.02 3.01
CA ILE A 60 -5.25 -1.02 2.11
C ILE A 60 -4.07 -1.65 2.83
N THR A 61 -3.51 -2.72 2.25
CA THR A 61 -2.29 -3.33 2.80
C THR A 61 -1.05 -2.83 2.07
N SER A 62 0.03 -2.60 2.80
CA SER A 62 1.31 -2.20 2.24
C SER A 62 2.47 -2.64 3.12
N PHE A 63 3.64 -2.81 2.49
CA PHE A 63 4.90 -2.85 3.22
C PHE A 63 5.12 -1.52 3.96
N ALA A 64 5.59 -1.61 5.20
CA ALA A 64 5.88 -0.43 6.02
C ALA A 64 7.15 0.32 5.57
N SER A 65 7.92 -0.19 4.62
CA SER A 65 9.01 0.54 3.98
C SER A 65 8.53 1.40 2.81
N ASN A 66 7.33 1.16 2.28
CA ASN A 66 6.79 1.91 1.14
C ASN A 66 6.13 3.22 1.62
N VAL A 67 6.97 4.15 2.06
CA VAL A 67 6.57 5.50 2.50
C VAL A 67 5.73 6.16 1.41
N TYR A 68 6.14 6.02 0.15
CA TYR A 68 5.50 6.68 -0.97
C TYR A 68 4.02 6.30 -1.14
N ARG A 69 3.70 5.01 -1.00
CA ARG A 69 2.32 4.52 -1.04
C ARG A 69 1.45 5.22 -0.01
N LEU A 70 1.96 5.36 1.22
CA LEU A 70 1.24 6.10 2.26
C LEU A 70 1.05 7.57 1.89
N LYS A 71 2.02 8.24 1.24
CA LYS A 71 1.83 9.62 0.74
C LYS A 71 0.57 9.74 -0.07
N LYS A 72 0.44 8.83 -1.05
CA LYS A 72 -0.59 8.93 -2.07
C LYS A 72 -1.94 8.56 -1.51
N VAL A 73 -1.98 7.60 -0.59
CA VAL A 73 -3.20 7.33 0.17
C VAL A 73 -3.62 8.55 1.00
N ILE A 74 -2.70 9.28 1.64
CA ILE A 74 -3.03 10.53 2.36
C ILE A 74 -3.58 11.59 1.39
N GLU A 75 -2.95 11.77 0.23
CA GLU A 75 -3.43 12.71 -0.79
C GLU A 75 -4.83 12.35 -1.30
N ILE A 76 -5.09 11.06 -1.58
CA ILE A 76 -6.41 10.58 -2.02
C ILE A 76 -7.43 10.78 -0.90
N ALA A 77 -7.10 10.41 0.35
CA ALA A 77 -7.99 10.55 1.50
C ALA A 77 -8.47 12.00 1.67
N LYS A 78 -7.57 12.98 1.48
CA LYS A 78 -7.93 14.41 1.50
C LYS A 78 -8.88 14.81 0.39
N LYS A 79 -8.73 14.25 -0.83
CA LYS A 79 -9.63 14.54 -1.96
C LYS A 79 -11.00 13.90 -1.79
N THR A 80 -11.08 12.75 -1.12
CA THR A 80 -12.33 12.01 -0.92
C THR A 80 -12.97 12.26 0.44
N ASP A 81 -12.46 13.21 1.22
CA ASP A 81 -12.87 13.53 2.60
C ASP A 81 -12.95 12.30 3.53
N LYS A 82 -11.99 11.38 3.39
CA LYS A 82 -11.88 10.19 4.24
C LYS A 82 -10.78 10.36 5.27
N LYS A 83 -10.97 9.77 6.45
CA LYS A 83 -9.95 9.69 7.49
C LYS A 83 -9.15 8.41 7.38
N ILE A 84 -7.90 8.43 7.84
CA ILE A 84 -6.99 7.29 7.79
C ILE A 84 -6.75 6.72 9.19
N VAL A 85 -6.80 5.41 9.33
CA VAL A 85 -6.31 4.70 10.51
C VAL A 85 -5.10 3.85 10.14
N LEU A 86 -3.98 4.04 10.84
CA LEU A 86 -2.77 3.25 10.66
C LEU A 86 -2.75 2.06 11.63
N LEU A 87 -2.72 0.84 11.09
CA LEU A 87 -2.69 -0.38 11.90
C LEU A 87 -1.44 -1.21 11.61
N GLY A 88 -0.59 -1.37 12.62
CA GLY A 88 0.62 -2.19 12.54
C GLY A 88 1.83 -1.47 13.15
N SER A 89 2.59 -2.18 13.99
CA SER A 89 3.70 -1.58 14.73
C SER A 89 4.80 -1.03 13.83
N SER A 90 5.07 -1.69 12.69
CA SER A 90 6.04 -1.21 11.70
C SER A 90 5.57 0.05 10.97
N LEU A 91 4.27 0.19 10.67
CA LEU A 91 3.72 1.41 10.08
C LEU A 91 3.78 2.60 11.04
N LEU A 92 3.50 2.38 12.33
CA LEU A 92 3.63 3.42 13.35
C LEU A 92 5.09 3.85 13.55
N LYS A 93 6.05 2.90 13.48
CA LYS A 93 7.49 3.20 13.49
C LYS A 93 7.90 4.00 12.25
N MET A 94 7.45 3.60 11.06
CA MET A 94 7.65 4.35 9.81
C MET A 94 7.14 5.79 9.94
N MET A 95 5.91 5.99 10.42
CA MET A 95 5.32 7.32 10.60
C MET A 95 6.17 8.20 11.52
N LYS A 96 6.63 7.67 12.66
CA LYS A 96 7.53 8.38 13.57
C LYS A 96 8.87 8.75 12.92
N ALA A 97 9.43 7.85 12.13
CA ALA A 97 10.68 8.10 11.41
C ALA A 97 10.53 9.21 10.37
N ILE A 98 9.43 9.19 9.59
CA ILE A 98 9.11 10.23 8.62
C ILE A 98 8.98 11.60 9.29
N GLN A 99 8.26 11.69 10.41
CA GLN A 99 8.09 12.93 11.17
C GLN A 99 9.43 13.45 11.72
N LYS A 100 10.26 12.56 12.27
CA LYS A 100 11.58 12.93 12.81
C LYS A 100 12.54 13.43 11.71
N ALA A 101 12.53 12.76 10.55
CA ALA A 101 13.37 13.13 9.41
C ALA A 101 12.81 14.32 8.61
N SER A 102 11.63 14.84 8.95
CA SER A 102 10.97 15.95 8.25
C SER A 102 10.85 15.75 6.72
N LEU A 103 10.72 14.49 6.29
CA LEU A 103 10.67 14.12 4.86
C LEU A 103 9.48 14.77 4.12
N TRP A 104 8.39 15.04 4.83
CA TRP A 104 7.28 15.87 4.34
C TRP A 104 6.43 16.43 5.49
N LYS A 105 5.60 17.44 5.19
CA LYS A 105 4.61 17.97 6.13
C LYS A 105 3.38 17.06 6.17
N ILE A 106 3.12 16.48 7.34
CA ILE A 106 1.95 15.63 7.58
C ILE A 106 0.92 16.41 8.38
N ASP A 107 -0.26 16.55 7.81
CA ASP A 107 -1.41 17.03 8.56
C ASP A 107 -1.95 15.88 9.41
N ASN A 108 -1.71 15.93 10.72
CA ASN A 108 -2.13 14.86 11.63
C ASN A 108 -3.66 14.75 11.77
N SER A 109 -4.43 15.78 11.37
CA SER A 109 -5.90 15.76 11.46
C SER A 109 -6.57 14.76 10.50
N ILE A 110 -5.83 14.27 9.50
CA ILE A 110 -6.29 13.20 8.61
C ILE A 110 -6.32 11.84 9.33
N PHE A 111 -5.57 11.67 10.40
CA PHE A 111 -5.45 10.39 11.09
C PHE A 111 -6.43 10.26 12.26
N LEU A 112 -7.04 9.09 12.38
CA LEU A 112 -7.81 8.67 13.53
C LEU A 112 -7.07 7.57 14.31
N LYS A 113 -7.36 7.48 15.61
CA LYS A 113 -6.90 6.38 16.44
C LYS A 113 -7.75 5.13 16.18
N ALA A 114 -7.16 3.95 16.35
CA ALA A 114 -7.83 2.67 16.13
C ALA A 114 -9.15 2.51 16.91
N VAL A 115 -9.21 3.04 18.14
CA VAL A 115 -10.43 3.03 18.99
C VAL A 115 -11.63 3.75 18.36
N ASN A 116 -11.42 4.63 17.38
CA ASN A 116 -12.48 5.37 16.71
C ASN A 116 -13.04 4.64 15.48
N ILE A 117 -12.47 3.50 15.05
CA ILE A 117 -12.93 2.78 13.86
C ILE A 117 -14.42 2.45 13.98
N ALA A 118 -14.84 1.80 15.07
CA ALA A 118 -16.23 1.38 15.28
C ALA A 118 -17.24 2.53 15.43
N LYS A 119 -16.77 3.77 15.62
CA LYS A 119 -17.61 4.96 15.82
C LYS A 119 -17.66 5.88 14.59
N THR A 120 -16.88 5.58 13.56
CA THR A 120 -16.80 6.41 12.36
C THR A 120 -17.61 5.74 11.24
N PRO A 121 -18.38 6.49 10.43
CA PRO A 121 -19.10 5.92 9.31
C PRO A 121 -18.17 5.13 8.36
N ASN A 122 -18.63 3.96 7.92
CA ASN A 122 -17.82 3.03 7.13
C ASN A 122 -17.27 3.68 5.84
N ASN A 123 -18.07 4.50 5.17
CA ASN A 123 -17.71 5.20 3.94
C ASN A 123 -16.75 6.38 4.14
N GLU A 124 -16.41 6.75 5.38
CA GLU A 124 -15.49 7.84 5.70
C GLU A 124 -14.09 7.34 6.10
N LEU A 125 -13.86 6.02 6.06
CA LEU A 125 -12.65 5.40 6.59
C LEU A 125 -11.78 4.72 5.54
N ILE A 126 -10.48 5.01 5.62
CA ILE A 126 -9.41 4.22 5.04
C ILE A 126 -8.59 3.60 6.17
N ILE A 127 -8.45 2.29 6.17
CA ILE A 127 -7.61 1.54 7.10
C ILE A 127 -6.34 1.13 6.36
N PHE A 128 -5.21 1.71 6.73
CA PHE A 128 -3.92 1.39 6.11
C PHE A 128 -3.13 0.47 7.05
N CYS A 129 -2.91 -0.76 6.64
CA CYS A 129 -2.40 -1.81 7.53
C CYS A 129 -1.28 -2.68 6.95
N THR A 130 -0.64 -3.46 7.82
CA THR A 130 0.36 -4.47 7.44
C THR A 130 -0.28 -5.82 7.13
N GLY A 131 0.51 -6.73 6.56
CA GLY A 131 0.07 -8.11 6.28
C GLY A 131 -0.10 -8.42 4.80
N SER A 132 0.57 -7.65 3.94
CA SER A 132 0.43 -7.76 2.49
C SER A 132 1.07 -9.05 1.93
N GLN A 133 1.80 -9.80 2.75
CA GLN A 133 2.42 -11.09 2.41
C GLN A 133 1.77 -12.27 3.16
N GLY A 134 0.60 -12.07 3.79
CA GLY A 134 -0.07 -13.13 4.53
C GLY A 134 0.65 -13.54 5.81
N GLU A 135 1.46 -12.65 6.40
CA GLU A 135 2.18 -12.95 7.64
C GLU A 135 1.17 -13.17 8.78
N GLU A 136 1.25 -14.31 9.48
CA GLU A 136 0.23 -14.77 10.44
C GLU A 136 -0.11 -13.72 11.52
N LYS A 137 0.90 -13.03 12.06
CA LYS A 137 0.74 -12.04 13.13
C LYS A 137 0.40 -10.63 12.64
N ALA A 138 0.38 -10.40 11.32
CA ALA A 138 0.10 -9.10 10.77
C ALA A 138 -1.39 -8.75 10.84
N VAL A 139 -1.70 -7.46 10.63
CA VAL A 139 -3.06 -6.94 10.82
C VAL A 139 -4.04 -7.59 9.86
N LEU A 140 -3.70 -7.70 8.57
CA LEU A 140 -4.59 -8.32 7.58
C LEU A 140 -4.97 -9.76 7.95
N SER A 141 -3.99 -10.58 8.33
CA SER A 141 -4.21 -11.98 8.72
C SER A 141 -5.12 -12.09 9.93
N ARG A 142 -4.93 -11.21 10.93
CA ARG A 142 -5.81 -11.15 12.10
C ARG A 142 -7.23 -10.71 11.74
N LEU A 143 -7.39 -9.76 10.81
CA LEU A 143 -8.71 -9.34 10.32
C LEU A 143 -9.43 -10.47 9.58
N ALA A 144 -8.72 -11.20 8.72
CA ALA A 144 -9.27 -12.35 7.99
C ALA A 144 -9.71 -13.51 8.90
N HIS A 145 -9.12 -13.62 10.09
CA HIS A 145 -9.49 -14.60 11.11
C HIS A 145 -10.42 -14.03 12.19
N GLU A 146 -10.97 -12.82 11.97
CA GLU A 146 -11.83 -12.12 12.94
C GLU A 146 -11.21 -11.98 14.35
N ASN A 147 -9.89 -11.98 14.43
CA ASN A 147 -9.09 -11.91 15.66
C ASN A 147 -8.38 -10.56 15.81
N TYR A 148 -9.11 -9.49 15.48
CA TYR A 148 -8.69 -8.11 15.68
C TYR A 148 -9.63 -7.43 16.68
N PRO A 149 -9.11 -6.67 17.67
CA PRO A 149 -9.96 -6.06 18.68
C PRO A 149 -10.93 -5.02 18.10
N ASP A 150 -12.09 -4.91 18.73
CA ASP A 150 -13.06 -3.81 18.62
C ASP A 150 -13.82 -3.69 17.29
N TRP A 151 -13.45 -4.41 16.23
CA TRP A 151 -14.21 -4.44 14.97
C TRP A 151 -13.82 -5.63 14.09
N LYS A 152 -14.68 -5.93 13.11
CA LYS A 152 -14.54 -7.05 12.18
C LYS A 152 -14.70 -6.58 10.75
N VAL A 153 -14.16 -7.33 9.80
CA VAL A 153 -14.46 -7.14 8.37
C VAL A 153 -15.96 -7.36 8.16
N GLU A 154 -16.57 -6.47 7.38
CA GLU A 154 -18.00 -6.49 7.08
C GLU A 154 -18.22 -6.71 5.58
N ALA A 155 -19.38 -7.26 5.24
CA ALA A 155 -19.78 -7.39 3.85
C ALA A 155 -19.82 -6.01 3.17
N GLY A 156 -19.18 -5.90 2.00
CA GLY A 156 -19.05 -4.63 1.27
C GLY A 156 -17.79 -3.82 1.57
N ASP A 157 -16.96 -4.22 2.54
CA ASP A 157 -15.60 -3.66 2.68
C ASP A 157 -14.78 -3.91 1.41
N SER A 158 -13.94 -2.95 1.04
CA SER A 158 -13.02 -3.04 -0.10
C SER A 158 -11.59 -3.23 0.41
N ILE A 159 -10.98 -4.35 0.10
CA ILE A 159 -9.63 -4.72 0.54
C ILE A 159 -8.69 -4.66 -0.64
N ILE A 160 -7.65 -3.84 -0.55
CA ILE A 160 -6.68 -3.62 -1.61
C ILE A 160 -5.33 -4.19 -1.18
N LEU A 161 -4.88 -5.25 -1.85
CA LEU A 161 -3.57 -5.86 -1.66
C LEU A 161 -2.56 -5.17 -2.58
N THR A 162 -1.81 -4.20 -2.04
CA THR A 162 -0.96 -3.32 -2.86
C THR A 162 0.49 -3.79 -3.02
N SER A 163 0.71 -5.10 -2.89
CA SER A 163 1.99 -5.79 -3.13
C SER A 163 1.82 -7.00 -4.03
N SER A 164 2.91 -7.39 -4.70
CA SER A 164 2.99 -8.72 -5.30
C SER A 164 3.44 -9.72 -4.23
N PRO A 165 2.81 -10.89 -4.12
CA PRO A 165 3.28 -11.95 -3.22
C PRO A 165 4.67 -12.40 -3.63
N ILE A 166 5.57 -12.48 -2.66
CA ILE A 166 6.86 -13.16 -2.83
C ILE A 166 6.55 -14.66 -3.02
N MET A 167 7.34 -15.36 -3.82
CA MET A 167 7.05 -16.75 -4.24
C MET A 167 6.62 -17.66 -3.08
N ASP A 168 7.38 -17.66 -1.98
CA ASP A 168 7.10 -18.50 -0.81
C ASP A 168 5.81 -18.12 -0.05
N ASN A 169 5.34 -16.89 -0.23
CA ASN A 169 4.18 -16.35 0.48
C ASN A 169 2.87 -16.47 -0.31
N ARG A 170 2.90 -16.89 -1.58
CA ARG A 170 1.70 -16.96 -2.45
C ARG A 170 0.55 -17.71 -1.80
N PHE A 171 0.83 -18.90 -1.28
CA PHE A 171 -0.17 -19.74 -0.62
C PHE A 171 -0.83 -19.04 0.58
N ASN A 172 -0.03 -18.37 1.41
CA ASN A 172 -0.54 -17.65 2.58
C ASN A 172 -1.41 -16.46 2.17
N VAL A 173 -0.98 -15.70 1.15
CA VAL A 173 -1.77 -14.57 0.62
C VAL A 173 -3.11 -15.07 0.06
N GLU A 174 -3.12 -16.16 -0.70
CA GLU A 174 -4.35 -16.76 -1.25
C GLU A 174 -5.29 -17.24 -0.13
N LEU A 175 -4.78 -17.90 0.91
CA LEU A 175 -5.60 -18.31 2.05
C LEU A 175 -6.27 -17.11 2.75
N ILE A 176 -5.51 -16.04 2.96
CA ILE A 176 -6.04 -14.80 3.55
C ILE A 176 -7.08 -14.15 2.63
N SER A 177 -6.80 -14.07 1.33
CA SER A 177 -7.73 -13.53 0.34
C SER A 177 -9.05 -14.30 0.31
N ASN A 178 -9.00 -15.63 0.25
CA ASN A 178 -10.17 -16.50 0.26
C ASN A 178 -11.01 -16.33 1.53
N LYS A 179 -10.38 -16.20 2.69
CA LYS A 179 -11.08 -15.92 3.95
C LYS A 179 -11.81 -14.57 3.89
N LEU A 180 -11.13 -13.52 3.42
CA LEU A 180 -11.73 -12.20 3.31
C LEU A 180 -12.89 -12.16 2.32
N LEU A 181 -12.77 -12.85 1.19
CA LEU A 181 -13.88 -13.06 0.24
C LEU A 181 -15.05 -13.80 0.91
N SER A 182 -14.79 -14.83 1.72
CA SER A 182 -15.84 -15.58 2.44
C SER A 182 -16.59 -14.73 3.49
N LEU A 183 -15.98 -13.65 3.97
CA LEU A 183 -16.61 -12.65 4.85
C LEU A 183 -17.46 -11.61 4.08
N GLY A 184 -17.53 -11.72 2.75
CA GLY A 184 -18.29 -10.79 1.89
C GLY A 184 -17.55 -9.51 1.53
N ALA A 185 -16.23 -9.44 1.77
CA ALA A 185 -15.42 -8.31 1.31
C ALA A 185 -15.12 -8.41 -0.18
N LYS A 186 -14.91 -7.26 -0.83
CA LYS A 186 -14.37 -7.16 -2.19
C LYS A 186 -12.85 -7.09 -2.11
N VAL A 187 -12.15 -8.11 -2.61
CA VAL A 187 -10.68 -8.14 -2.60
C VAL A 187 -10.13 -7.75 -3.96
N TYR A 188 -9.23 -6.78 -3.98
CA TYR A 188 -8.51 -6.28 -5.16
C TYR A 188 -7.04 -6.67 -5.04
N GLU A 189 -6.54 -7.42 -6.00
CA GLU A 189 -5.18 -7.94 -6.03
C GLU A 189 -4.44 -7.49 -7.29
N ASN A 190 -3.14 -7.24 -7.15
CA ASN A 190 -2.32 -6.84 -8.28
C ASN A 190 -2.20 -7.97 -9.30
N ASN A 191 -2.61 -7.71 -10.54
CA ASN A 191 -2.45 -8.64 -11.66
C ASN A 191 -2.20 -7.87 -12.97
N LYS A 192 -2.18 -8.57 -14.10
CA LYS A 192 -1.89 -7.95 -15.42
C LYS A 192 -2.97 -6.94 -15.85
N ASP A 193 -4.22 -7.16 -15.45
CA ASP A 193 -5.38 -6.37 -15.82
C ASP A 193 -5.73 -5.30 -14.76
N ASP A 194 -5.36 -5.54 -13.50
CA ASP A 194 -5.56 -4.61 -12.37
C ASP A 194 -4.23 -4.23 -11.69
N LEU A 195 -3.74 -3.04 -12.03
CA LEU A 195 -2.44 -2.56 -11.60
C LEU A 195 -2.52 -1.82 -10.24
N LEU A 196 -2.18 -2.54 -9.17
CA LEU A 196 -2.21 -2.07 -7.78
C LEU A 196 -0.81 -2.01 -7.14
N HIS A 197 0.19 -2.52 -7.84
CA HIS A 197 1.58 -2.54 -7.45
C HIS A 197 2.48 -2.36 -8.67
N ALA A 198 3.66 -1.79 -8.45
CA ALA A 198 4.75 -1.74 -9.41
C ALA A 198 6.03 -2.04 -8.62
N SER A 199 6.88 -2.90 -9.20
CA SER A 199 8.18 -3.24 -8.64
C SER A 199 9.19 -2.12 -8.78
#